data_AF-A0A6B2SC11-F1
#
_entry.id   AF-A0A6B2SC11-F1
#
_cell.length_a   1.000
_cell.length_b   1.000
_cell.length_c   1.000
_cell.angle_alpha   90.00
_cell.angle_beta   90.00
_cell.angle_gamma   90.00
#
_symmetry.space_group_name_H-M   'P 1'
#
loop_
_entity.id
_entity.type
_entity.pdbx_description
1 polymer ?
#
loop_
_entity_poly.entity_id
_entity_poly.type
_entity_poly.pdbx_seq_one_letter_code
_entity_poly.pdbx_strand_id
1 'polypeptide(L)'
;MSDQPWTIDAIAHAIPAADTRQTFLREVNLTPLPDLPDVLARWQRFVEHWRDETAPKLDSLLEYARKHGGELPPEYADDGSTPDFLNQLRENTQKRQTNAA
;
A
#
# COMPACT_ATOMS: atom_id res chain seq x y z
N MET A 1 1.75 -22.78 10.68
CA MET A 1 0.86 -21.64 10.37
C MET A 1 -0.48 -21.98 10.98
N SER A 2 -1.06 -21.10 11.80
CA SER A 2 -2.33 -21.38 12.48
C SER A 2 -3.41 -21.65 11.45
N ASP A 3 -3.91 -22.88 11.44
CA ASP A 3 -4.98 -23.47 10.61
C ASP A 3 -6.37 -22.84 10.91
N GLN A 4 -6.39 -21.57 11.33
CA GLN A 4 -7.63 -20.87 11.60
C GLN A 4 -8.20 -20.34 10.29
N PRO A 5 -9.49 -20.61 10.01
CA PRO A 5 -10.13 -20.10 8.80
C PRO A 5 -10.13 -18.57 8.82
N TRP A 6 -9.88 -17.96 7.66
CA TRP A 6 -9.95 -16.50 7.50
C TRP A 6 -11.36 -16.00 7.78
N THR A 7 -11.51 -15.25 8.86
CA THR A 7 -12.76 -14.52 9.19
C THR A 7 -12.65 -13.07 8.74
N ILE A 8 -13.79 -12.38 8.59
CA ILE A 8 -13.82 -10.93 8.32
C ILE A 8 -12.98 -10.18 9.35
N ASP A 9 -13.09 -10.56 10.62
CA ASP A 9 -12.33 -9.96 11.71
C ASP A 9 -10.81 -10.21 11.59
N ALA A 10 -10.41 -11.43 11.25
CA ALA A 10 -9.00 -11.77 11.04
C ALA A 10 -8.39 -10.99 9.87
N ILE A 11 -9.13 -10.83 8.76
CA ILE A 11 -8.71 -10.02 7.61
C ILE A 11 -8.57 -8.54 8.04
N ALA A 12 -9.56 -7.99 8.75
CA ALA A 12 -9.52 -6.60 9.21
C ALA A 12 -8.31 -6.32 10.13
N HIS A 13 -8.01 -7.22 11.06
CA HIS A 13 -6.89 -7.08 11.99
C HIS A 13 -5.53 -7.18 11.30
N ALA A 14 -5.43 -7.96 10.24
CA ALA A 14 -4.19 -8.13 9.49
C ALA A 14 -3.89 -6.95 8.54
N ILE A 15 -4.85 -6.05 8.32
CA ILE A 15 -4.62 -4.82 7.55
C ILE A 15 -3.99 -3.75 8.47
N PRO A 16 -2.78 -3.24 8.16
CA PRO A 16 -2.08 -2.29 9.02
C PRO A 16 -2.65 -0.86 8.97
N ALA A 17 -3.03 -0.38 7.78
CA ALA A 17 -3.51 0.99 7.57
C ALA A 17 -4.99 1.13 7.94
N ALA A 18 -5.32 2.12 8.78
CA ALA A 18 -6.67 2.33 9.28
C ALA A 18 -7.67 2.63 8.15
N ASP A 19 -7.31 3.47 7.19
CA ASP A 19 -8.16 3.79 6.02
C ASP A 19 -8.42 2.57 5.14
N THR A 20 -7.41 1.72 4.94
CA THR A 20 -7.55 0.46 4.20
C THR A 20 -8.47 -0.51 4.92
N ARG A 21 -8.37 -0.61 6.26
CA ARG A 21 -9.28 -1.42 7.08
C ARG A 21 -10.71 -0.92 6.99
N GLN A 22 -10.92 0.40 7.04
CA GLN A 22 -12.25 0.99 6.86
C GLN A 22 -12.81 0.72 5.45
N THR A 23 -11.95 0.77 4.43
CA THR A 23 -12.34 0.43 3.06
C THR A 23 -12.79 -1.02 2.95
N PHE A 24 -12.04 -1.96 3.53
CA PHE A 24 -12.42 -3.37 3.61
C PHE A 24 -13.77 -3.56 4.29
N LEU A 25 -13.96 -2.99 5.48
CA LEU A 25 -15.22 -3.12 6.22
C LEU A 25 -16.40 -2.51 5.45
N ARG A 26 -16.19 -1.38 4.77
CA ARG A 26 -17.22 -0.78 3.91
C ARG A 26 -17.60 -1.71 2.77
N GLU A 27 -16.62 -2.27 2.07
CA GLU A 27 -16.88 -3.20 0.96
C GLU A 27 -17.63 -4.44 1.44
N VAL A 28 -17.20 -5.06 2.54
CA VAL A 28 -17.87 -6.22 3.13
C VAL A 28 -19.33 -5.91 3.49
N ASN A 29 -19.61 -4.75 4.08
CA ASN A 29 -20.97 -4.40 4.49
C ASN A 29 -21.89 -3.99 3.34
N LEU A 30 -21.35 -3.49 2.23
CA LEU A 30 -22.14 -3.01 1.09
C LEU A 30 -22.24 -4.03 -0.07
N THR A 31 -21.44 -5.09 -0.04
CA THR A 31 -21.45 -6.11 -1.09
C THR A 31 -22.66 -7.04 -0.93
N PRO A 32 -23.42 -7.31 -1.99
CA PRO A 32 -24.47 -8.33 -1.96
C PRO A 32 -23.93 -9.70 -1.54
N LEU A 33 -24.71 -10.46 -0.77
CA LEU A 33 -24.32 -11.81 -0.34
C LEU A 33 -23.74 -12.74 -1.42
N PRO A 34 -24.25 -12.79 -2.67
CA PRO A 34 -23.66 -13.66 -3.69
C PRO A 34 -22.23 -13.27 -4.09
N ASP A 35 -21.88 -11.98 -4.01
CA ASP A 35 -20.58 -11.45 -4.45
C ASP A 35 -19.58 -11.35 -3.28
N LEU A 36 -20.06 -11.50 -2.04
CA LEU A 36 -19.26 -11.38 -0.83
C LEU A 36 -18.07 -12.36 -0.78
N PRO A 37 -18.18 -13.64 -1.19
CA PRO A 37 -17.04 -14.57 -1.19
C PRO A 37 -15.87 -14.06 -2.04
N ASP A 38 -16.14 -13.45 -3.20
CA ASP A 38 -15.10 -12.95 -4.10
C ASP A 38 -14.39 -11.73 -3.52
N VAL A 39 -15.15 -10.83 -2.87
CA VAL A 39 -14.58 -9.68 -2.16
C VAL A 39 -13.68 -10.16 -1.02
N LEU A 40 -14.14 -11.12 -0.21
CA LEU A 40 -13.34 -11.68 0.88
C LEU A 40 -12.08 -12.38 0.37
N ALA A 41 -12.17 -13.15 -0.72
CA ALA A 41 -11.01 -13.81 -1.33
C ALA A 41 -9.98 -12.81 -1.84
N ARG A 42 -10.42 -11.69 -2.44
CA ARG A 42 -9.52 -10.61 -2.88
C ARG A 42 -8.76 -10.00 -1.71
N TRP A 43 -9.47 -9.68 -0.63
CA TRP A 43 -8.85 -9.08 0.55
C TRP A 43 -7.96 -10.05 1.32
N GLN A 44 -8.31 -11.34 1.36
CA GLN A 44 -7.44 -12.38 1.89
C GLN A 44 -6.11 -12.41 1.13
N ARG A 45 -6.13 -12.47 -0.20
CA ARG A 45 -4.90 -12.47 -1.02
C ARG A 45 -4.06 -11.22 -0.80
N PHE A 46 -4.71 -10.06 -0.69
CA PHE A 46 -4.03 -8.80 -0.39
C PHE A 46 -3.27 -8.88 0.94
N VAL A 47 -3.94 -9.37 1.99
CA VAL A 47 -3.34 -9.52 3.33
C VAL A 47 -2.22 -10.55 3.32
N GLU A 48 -2.41 -11.69 2.67
CA GLU A 48 -1.39 -12.75 2.54
C GLU A 48 -0.15 -12.20 1.84
N HIS A 49 -0.31 -11.51 0.71
CA HIS A 49 0.79 -10.87 0.00
C HIS A 49 1.48 -9.80 0.87
N TRP A 50 0.72 -8.98 1.58
CA TRP A 50 1.30 -7.98 2.46
C TRP A 50 2.13 -8.63 3.58
N ARG A 51 1.59 -9.66 4.24
CA ARG A 51 2.26 -10.36 5.34
C ARG A 51 3.52 -11.08 4.86
N ASP A 52 3.44 -11.77 3.73
CA ASP A 52 4.50 -12.67 3.29
C ASP A 52 5.60 -11.95 2.51
N GLU A 53 5.29 -10.85 1.82
CA GLU A 53 6.26 -10.15 0.98
C GLU A 53 6.59 -8.75 1.47
N THR A 54 5.60 -7.97 1.91
CA THR A 54 5.79 -6.54 2.18
C THR A 54 6.26 -6.28 3.60
N ALA A 55 5.62 -6.89 4.59
CA ALA A 55 5.98 -6.77 6.00
C ALA A 55 7.46 -7.11 6.29
N PRO A 56 8.02 -8.26 5.83
CA PRO A 56 9.43 -8.57 6.12
C PRO A 56 10.40 -7.62 5.43
N LYS A 57 10.08 -7.13 4.23
CA LYS A 57 10.88 -6.11 3.53
C LYS A 57 10.86 -4.79 4.31
N LEU A 58 9.69 -4.36 4.77
CA LEU A 58 9.54 -3.16 5.57
C LEU A 58 10.29 -3.25 6.90
N ASP A 59 10.22 -4.38 7.59
CA ASP A 59 10.99 -4.60 8.83
C ASP A 59 12.50 -4.52 8.56
N SER A 60 12.97 -5.12 7.47
CA SER A 60 14.38 -5.05 7.07
C SER A 60 14.82 -3.61 6.78
N LEU A 61 13.96 -2.82 6.15
CA LEU A 61 14.20 -1.39 5.88
C LEU A 61 14.25 -0.57 7.15
N LEU A 62 13.33 -0.80 8.08
CA LEU A 62 13.29 -0.13 9.38
C LEU A 62 14.52 -0.49 10.22
N GLU A 63 14.95 -1.74 10.20
CA GLU A 63 16.19 -2.18 10.86
C GLU A 63 17.43 -1.53 10.25
N TYR A 64 17.51 -1.45 8.92
CA TYR A 64 18.60 -0.77 8.23
C TYR A 64 18.63 0.71 8.60
N ALA A 65 17.49 1.42 8.48
CA ALA A 65 17.39 2.82 8.83
C ALA A 65 17.78 3.07 10.29
N ARG A 66 17.39 2.19 11.22
CA ARG A 66 17.80 2.28 12.62
C ARG A 66 19.31 2.13 12.82
N LYS A 67 19.99 1.28 12.04
CA LYS A 67 21.44 1.07 12.10
C LYS A 67 22.23 2.18 11.41
N HIS A 68 21.66 2.79 10.38
CA HIS A 68 22.31 3.80 9.53
C HIS A 68 21.76 5.23 9.76
N GLY A 69 21.22 5.51 10.95
CA GLY A 69 20.85 6.87 11.34
C GLY A 69 19.71 7.50 10.54
N GLY A 70 18.83 6.69 9.95
CA GLY A 70 17.70 7.14 9.13
C GLY A 70 17.91 7.03 7.63
N GLU A 71 19.08 6.56 7.17
CA GLU A 71 19.32 6.31 5.75
C GLU A 71 18.62 5.02 5.28
N LEU A 72 18.07 5.05 4.07
CA LEU A 72 17.53 3.86 3.41
C LEU A 72 18.66 3.09 2.70
N PRO A 73 18.50 1.77 2.46
CA PRO A 73 19.45 1.02 1.66
C PRO A 73 19.66 1.64 0.26
N PRO A 74 20.84 1.49 -0.35
CA PRO A 74 21.18 2.13 -1.62
C PRO A 74 20.25 1.71 -2.76
N GLU A 75 19.65 0.52 -2.72
CA GLU A 75 18.65 0.09 -3.71
C GLU A 75 17.31 0.86 -3.64
N TYR A 76 17.07 1.60 -2.54
CA TYR A 76 15.91 2.48 -2.35
C TYR A 76 16.32 3.96 -2.25
N ALA A 77 17.60 4.28 -2.44
CA ALA A 77 18.05 5.65 -2.52
C ALA A 77 17.47 6.29 -3.78
N ASP A 78 16.90 7.49 -3.63
CA ASP A 78 16.44 8.30 -4.76
C ASP A 78 17.64 8.52 -5.70
N ASP A 79 17.51 8.09 -6.96
CA ASP A 79 18.53 8.25 -8.00
C ASP A 79 18.60 9.71 -8.51
N GLY A 80 17.89 10.63 -7.85
CA GLY A 80 17.73 12.02 -8.25
C GLY A 80 16.69 12.21 -9.36
N SER A 81 15.90 11.18 -9.70
CA SER A 81 14.79 11.30 -10.64
C SER A 81 13.58 12.04 -10.05
N THR A 82 13.42 12.03 -8.72
CA THR A 82 12.28 12.68 -8.05
C THR A 82 12.24 14.20 -8.28
N PRO A 83 13.35 14.96 -8.11
CA PRO A 83 13.40 16.37 -8.47
C PRO A 83 13.15 16.66 -9.96
N ASP A 84 13.65 15.79 -10.85
CA ASP A 84 13.51 15.94 -12.31
C ASP A 84 12.06 15.78 -12.74
N PHE A 85 11.38 14.74 -12.24
CA PHE A 85 9.95 14.51 -12.42
C PHE A 85 9.10 15.69 -11.93
N LEU A 86 9.41 16.24 -10.75
CA LEU A 86 8.66 17.38 -10.18
C LEU A 86 8.83 18.66 -11.01
N ASN A 87 10.02 18.90 -11.58
CA ASN A 87 10.24 20.01 -12.50
C ASN A 87 9.47 19.82 -13.80
N GLN A 88 9.50 18.62 -14.38
CA GLN A 88 8.79 18.29 -15.61
C GLN A 88 7.26 18.42 -15.46
N LEU A 89 6.71 18.02 -14.31
CA LEU A 89 5.29 18.19 -13.98
C LEU A 89 4.90 19.67 -13.89
N ARG A 90 5.75 20.51 -13.29
CA ARG A 90 5.53 21.96 -13.17
C ARG A 90 5.54 22.64 -14.54
N GLU A 91 6.47 22.26 -15.42
CA GLU A 91 6.53 22.79 -16.78
C GLU A 91 5.31 22.39 -17.62
N ASN A 92 4.85 21.14 -17.49
CA ASN A 92 3.68 20.64 -18.21
C ASN A 92 2.37 21.33 -17.76
N THR A 93 2.25 21.63 -16.47
CA THR A 93 1.08 22.36 -15.94
C THR A 93 1.08 23.83 -16.39
N GLN A 94 2.23 24.49 -16.42
CA GLN A 94 2.35 25.85 -16.95
C GLN A 94 2.04 25.94 -18.46
N LYS A 95 2.58 25.03 -19.29
CA LYS A 95 2.30 25.00 -20.74
C LYS A 95 0.82 24.82 -21.06
N ARG A 96 0.09 24.05 -20.23
CA ARG A 96 -1.36 23.86 -20.40
C ARG A 96 -2.16 25.11 -20.04
N GLN A 97 -1.70 25.91 -19.08
CA GLN A 97 -2.36 27.17 -18.73
C GLN A 97 -2.13 28.28 -19.76
N THR A 98 -0.96 28.35 -20.38
CA THR A 98 -0.66 29.36 -21.41
C THR A 98 -1.31 29.09 -22.76
N ASN A 99 -1.60 27.82 -23.09
CA ASN A 99 -2.30 27.44 -24.33
C ASN A 99 -3.84 27.48 -24.20
N ALA A 100 -4.37 27.82 -23.03
CA ALA A 100 -5.81 27.94 -22.76
C ALA A 100 -6.29 29.41 -22.66
N ALA A 101 -5.42 30.37 -22.97
CA ALA A 101 -5.69 31.81 -23.08
C ALA A 101 -5.52 32.27 -24.54
#